data_AF-A0A518EXI0-F1
#
_entry.id   AF-A0A518EXI0-F1
#
_cell.length_a   1.000
_cell.length_b   1.000
_cell.length_c   1.000
_cell.angle_alpha   90.00
_cell.angle_beta   90.00
_cell.angle_gamma   90.00
#
_symmetry.space_group_name_H-M   'P 1'
#
loop_
_entity.id
_entity.type
_entity.pdbx_description
1 polymer ?
#
loop_
_entity_poly.entity_id
_entity_poly.type
_entity_poly.pdbx_seq_one_letter_code
_entity_poly.pdbx_strand_id
1 'polypeptide(L)'
;MTMTGEVQITNQEPAQSGPRCSILPPMPPSKKVTLALASFMDSPHAQGLDVPEPDVRQIVGRFLSTCYDDVGIEPKKLDGQDMHGALGHVLPGKFKRGEALAEEVPDVLRAYLKHLEESEVLSNAFEIKQGFETTIEEFLHTVRTGTNPHGHGHHAPAEPFEHKAEKLGRNDPCSCGSGKKYKKCHGKNA
;
A
#
# COMPACT_ATOMS: atom_id res chain seq x y z
N MET A 1 -50.16 51.38 19.11
CA MET A 1 -50.50 50.27 18.19
C MET A 1 -49.45 50.20 17.11
N THR A 2 -48.55 49.20 17.22
CA THR A 2 -47.65 48.59 16.21
C THR A 2 -46.59 47.80 17.02
N MET A 3 -46.92 46.61 17.51
CA MET A 3 -46.61 45.31 16.88
C MET A 3 -45.10 45.05 16.72
N THR A 4 -44.55 44.43 17.77
CA THR A 4 -43.60 43.30 17.83
C THR A 4 -42.96 42.77 16.52
N GLY A 5 -41.66 42.47 16.59
CA GLY A 5 -40.98 41.60 15.63
C GLY A 5 -39.51 41.35 15.96
N GLU A 6 -39.25 40.51 16.97
CA GLU A 6 -37.92 39.95 17.25
C GLU A 6 -37.50 39.00 16.11
N VAL A 7 -36.31 39.22 15.53
CA VAL A 7 -35.71 38.30 14.56
C VAL A 7 -34.62 37.50 15.26
N GLN A 8 -34.96 36.28 15.65
CA GLN A 8 -34.00 35.25 16.06
C GLN A 8 -33.28 34.72 14.81
N ILE A 9 -31.99 35.02 14.68
CA ILE A 9 -31.12 34.43 13.65
C ILE A 9 -30.41 33.25 14.30
N THR A 10 -30.96 32.05 14.10
CA THR A 10 -30.32 30.78 14.47
C THR A 10 -29.28 30.44 13.40
N ASN A 11 -28.00 30.71 13.66
CA ASN A 11 -26.92 30.20 12.80
C ASN A 11 -26.68 28.73 13.13
N GLN A 12 -27.37 27.86 12.39
CA GLN A 12 -27.13 26.43 12.31
C GLN A 12 -25.88 26.16 11.46
N GLU A 13 -24.93 25.42 12.03
CA GLU A 13 -23.79 24.82 11.33
C GLU A 13 -24.24 24.00 10.12
N PRO A 14 -23.63 24.17 8.93
CA PRO A 14 -23.73 23.16 7.89
C PRO A 14 -22.72 22.05 8.16
N ALA A 15 -23.21 20.94 8.71
CA ALA A 15 -22.53 19.65 8.76
C ALA A 15 -22.16 19.20 7.34
N GLN A 16 -20.90 19.38 6.96
CA GLN A 16 -20.35 18.81 5.73
C GLN A 16 -19.84 17.39 6.01
N SER A 17 -20.76 16.43 6.09
CA SER A 17 -20.43 15.01 6.05
C SER A 17 -20.28 14.59 4.58
N GLY A 18 -19.07 14.77 4.04
CA GLY A 18 -18.67 14.09 2.80
C GLY A 18 -18.63 12.56 2.99
N PRO A 19 -18.71 11.76 1.91
CA PRO A 19 -18.63 10.32 2.02
C PRO A 19 -17.23 9.96 2.56
N ARG A 20 -17.19 9.51 3.82
CA ARG A 20 -16.00 8.92 4.42
C ARG A 20 -15.64 7.73 3.53
N CYS A 21 -14.56 7.85 2.77
CA CYS A 21 -13.94 6.70 2.14
C CYS A 21 -13.71 5.71 3.28
N SER A 22 -14.43 4.59 3.27
CA SER A 22 -14.27 3.55 4.27
C SER A 22 -12.88 2.98 4.06
N ILE A 23 -11.89 3.56 4.75
CA ILE A 23 -10.57 2.98 4.90
C ILE A 23 -10.83 1.64 5.57
N LEU A 24 -10.83 0.57 4.76
CA LEU A 24 -10.88 -0.78 5.27
C LEU A 24 -9.71 -0.87 6.27
N PRO A 25 -9.94 -1.38 7.50
CA PRO A 25 -8.85 -1.56 8.44
C PRO A 25 -7.74 -2.37 7.76
N PRO A 26 -6.45 -2.05 8.02
CA PRO A 26 -5.36 -2.80 7.40
C PRO A 26 -5.57 -4.29 7.70
N MET A 27 -5.59 -5.10 6.63
CA MET A 27 -5.70 -6.54 6.75
C MET A 27 -4.57 -7.04 7.67
N PRO A 28 -4.86 -7.94 8.63
CA PRO A 28 -3.82 -8.50 9.46
C PRO A 28 -2.80 -9.23 8.57
N PRO A 29 -1.50 -9.19 8.92
CA PRO A 29 -0.46 -9.84 8.12
C PRO A 29 -0.76 -11.34 7.99
N SER A 30 -0.44 -11.91 6.82
CA SER A 30 -0.66 -13.32 6.59
C SER A 30 0.16 -14.18 7.56
N LYS A 31 -0.30 -15.42 7.84
CA LYS A 31 0.39 -16.34 8.76
C LYS A 31 1.86 -16.57 8.36
N LYS A 32 2.15 -16.52 7.05
CA LYS A 32 3.52 -16.64 6.50
C LYS A 32 4.39 -15.45 6.91
N VAL A 33 3.87 -14.22 6.79
CA VAL A 33 4.57 -13.00 7.23
C VAL A 33 4.89 -13.08 8.72
N THR A 34 3.91 -13.44 9.56
CA THR A 34 4.13 -13.55 11.01
C THR A 34 5.21 -14.55 11.37
N LEU A 35 5.21 -15.74 10.75
CA LEU A 35 6.19 -16.78 11.03
C LEU A 35 7.60 -16.40 10.56
N ALA A 36 7.73 -15.86 9.34
CA ALA A 36 9.01 -15.44 8.81
C ALA A 36 9.60 -14.25 9.60
N LEU A 37 8.76 -13.31 10.03
CA LEU A 37 9.17 -12.20 10.89
C LEU A 37 9.68 -12.71 12.25
N ALA A 38 8.95 -13.62 12.88
CA ALA A 38 9.36 -14.20 14.16
C ALA A 38 10.71 -14.93 14.04
N SER A 39 10.88 -15.75 13.00
CA SER A 39 12.15 -16.45 12.71
C SER A 39 13.33 -15.48 12.60
N PHE A 40 13.15 -14.35 11.90
CA PHE A 40 14.20 -13.35 11.79
C PHE A 40 14.48 -12.64 13.12
N MET A 41 13.44 -12.27 13.87
CA MET A 41 13.58 -11.60 15.18
C MET A 41 14.32 -12.44 16.22
N ASP A 42 14.20 -13.77 16.13
CA ASP A 42 14.92 -14.70 17.01
C ASP A 42 16.37 -14.96 16.54
N SER A 43 16.79 -14.39 15.41
CA SER A 43 18.12 -14.61 14.81
C SER A 43 19.20 -13.69 15.39
N PRO A 44 20.48 -14.10 15.38
CA PRO A 44 21.59 -13.23 15.77
C PRO A 44 21.75 -12.01 14.86
N HIS A 45 21.25 -12.07 13.62
CA HIS A 45 21.31 -10.95 12.67
C HIS A 45 20.37 -9.82 13.06
N ALA A 46 19.18 -10.13 13.60
CA ALA A 46 18.28 -9.12 14.15
C ALA A 46 18.84 -8.51 15.44
N GLN A 47 19.42 -9.34 16.32
CA GLN A 47 20.00 -8.91 17.60
C GLN A 47 21.25 -8.02 17.43
N GLY A 48 21.95 -8.13 16.30
CA GLY A 48 23.16 -7.37 16.00
C GLY A 48 22.93 -6.01 15.35
N LEU A 49 21.67 -5.62 15.08
CA LEU A 49 21.34 -4.33 14.47
C LEU A 49 21.35 -3.20 15.51
N ASP A 50 21.95 -2.06 15.15
CA ASP A 50 21.85 -0.81 15.92
C ASP A 50 20.59 -0.01 15.57
N VAL A 51 19.46 -0.71 15.43
CA VAL A 51 18.15 -0.16 15.03
C VAL A 51 17.11 -0.57 16.08
N PRO A 52 16.22 0.32 16.54
CA PRO A 52 15.20 -0.03 17.52
C PRO A 52 14.35 -1.23 17.07
N GLU A 53 14.16 -2.21 17.95
CA GLU A 53 13.42 -3.45 17.65
C GLU A 53 12.02 -3.22 17.00
N PRO A 54 11.21 -2.20 17.41
CA PRO A 54 9.94 -1.90 16.73
C PRO A 54 10.10 -1.48 15.26
N ASP A 55 11.21 -0.81 14.94
CA ASP A 55 11.51 -0.30 13.60
C ASP A 55 11.98 -1.45 12.71
N VAL A 56 12.85 -2.32 13.24
CA VAL A 56 13.26 -3.57 12.56
C VAL A 56 12.04 -4.42 12.22
N ARG A 57 11.11 -4.61 13.17
CA ARG A 57 9.86 -5.36 12.93
C ARG A 57 8.99 -4.73 11.85
N GLN A 58 8.85 -3.41 11.85
CA GLN A 58 8.06 -2.71 10.85
C GLN A 58 8.67 -2.85 9.46
N ILE A 59 9.98 -2.66 9.32
CA ILE A 59 10.67 -2.73 8.03
C ILE A 59 10.56 -4.14 7.44
N VAL A 60 10.93 -5.16 8.22
CA VAL A 60 10.88 -6.55 7.76
C VAL A 60 9.44 -6.98 7.53
N GLY A 61 8.50 -6.56 8.38
CA GLY A 61 7.08 -6.84 8.18
C GLY A 61 6.53 -6.24 6.88
N ARG A 62 6.89 -4.98 6.55
CA ARG A 62 6.52 -4.33 5.29
C ARG A 62 7.11 -5.09 4.09
N PHE A 63 8.38 -5.45 4.15
CA PHE A 63 9.05 -6.22 3.08
C PHE A 63 8.45 -7.62 2.91
N LEU A 64 8.26 -8.37 3.99
CA LEU A 64 7.64 -9.70 3.95
C LEU A 64 6.21 -9.65 3.41
N SER A 65 5.42 -8.65 3.79
CA SER A 65 4.08 -8.44 3.23
C SER A 65 4.14 -8.10 1.74
N THR A 66 5.10 -7.27 1.33
CA THR A 66 5.36 -7.02 -0.11
C THR A 66 5.63 -8.32 -0.86
N CYS A 67 6.52 -9.18 -0.35
CA CYS A 67 6.83 -10.45 -1.00
C CYS A 67 5.62 -11.41 -1.00
N TYR A 68 5.06 -11.72 0.16
CA TYR A 68 4.04 -12.76 0.30
C TYR A 68 2.63 -12.34 -0.15
N ASP A 69 2.23 -11.11 0.16
CA ASP A 69 0.84 -10.68 0.00
C ASP A 69 0.63 -9.86 -1.28
N ASP A 70 1.58 -9.00 -1.66
CA ASP A 70 1.44 -8.13 -2.85
C ASP A 70 2.03 -8.77 -4.12
N VAL A 71 3.25 -9.31 -4.04
CA VAL A 71 3.93 -9.95 -5.19
C VAL A 71 3.57 -11.43 -5.31
N GLY A 72 3.29 -12.10 -4.19
CA GLY A 72 2.96 -13.52 -4.14
C GLY A 72 4.18 -14.46 -4.27
N ILE A 73 5.39 -13.94 -4.10
CA ILE A 73 6.65 -14.70 -4.19
C ILE A 73 7.30 -14.77 -2.81
N GLU A 74 7.76 -15.96 -2.41
CA GLU A 74 8.45 -16.12 -1.13
C GLU A 74 9.86 -15.50 -1.21
N PRO A 75 10.36 -14.84 -0.15
CA PRO A 75 11.69 -14.21 -0.18
C PRO A 75 12.82 -15.13 -0.67
N LYS A 76 12.75 -16.43 -0.32
CA LYS A 76 13.75 -17.43 -0.74
C LYS A 76 13.71 -17.84 -2.22
N LYS A 77 12.65 -17.45 -2.93
CA LYS A 77 12.41 -17.77 -4.35
C LYS A 77 12.57 -16.57 -5.28
N LEU A 78 12.84 -15.38 -4.73
CA LEU A 78 13.08 -14.19 -5.53
C LEU A 78 14.29 -14.40 -6.45
N ASP A 79 14.27 -13.78 -7.61
CA ASP A 79 15.47 -13.47 -8.38
C ASP A 79 15.83 -11.96 -8.25
N GLY A 80 16.84 -11.51 -9.01
CA GLY A 80 17.25 -10.11 -8.99
C GLY A 80 16.19 -9.14 -9.52
N GLN A 81 15.39 -9.57 -10.50
CA GLN A 81 14.34 -8.75 -11.10
C GLN A 81 13.12 -8.68 -10.19
N ASP A 82 12.75 -9.79 -9.56
CA ASP A 82 11.71 -9.83 -8.54
C ASP A 82 12.07 -8.93 -7.35
N MET A 83 13.33 -8.96 -6.91
CA MET A 83 13.84 -8.08 -5.85
C MET A 83 13.72 -6.61 -6.26
N HIS A 84 14.11 -6.24 -7.48
CA HIS A 84 13.93 -4.88 -8.00
C HIS A 84 12.45 -4.47 -8.02
N GLY A 85 11.56 -5.35 -8.51
CA GLY A 85 10.10 -5.13 -8.50
C GLY A 85 9.56 -4.89 -7.08
N ALA A 86 9.89 -5.79 -6.15
CA ALA A 86 9.44 -5.72 -4.77
C ALA A 86 9.98 -4.47 -4.05
N LEU A 87 11.28 -4.20 -4.13
CA LEU A 87 11.95 -3.12 -3.41
C LEU A 87 11.78 -1.75 -4.06
N GLY A 88 11.91 -1.65 -5.38
CA GLY A 88 11.88 -0.37 -6.11
C GLY A 88 10.49 0.14 -6.43
N HIS A 89 9.51 -0.76 -6.62
CA HIS A 89 8.16 -0.37 -7.09
C HIS A 89 7.09 -0.56 -6.03
N VAL A 90 7.08 -1.70 -5.33
CA VAL A 90 5.97 -2.03 -4.41
C VAL A 90 6.23 -1.53 -2.99
N LEU A 91 7.40 -1.82 -2.42
CA LEU A 91 7.74 -1.48 -1.05
C LEU A 91 7.67 0.03 -0.74
N PRO A 92 8.09 0.98 -1.62
CA PRO A 92 8.02 2.41 -1.31
C PRO A 92 6.59 2.88 -1.02
N GLY A 93 5.58 2.26 -1.64
CA GLY A 93 4.17 2.56 -1.39
C GLY A 93 3.68 2.24 0.02
N LYS A 94 4.45 1.47 0.79
CA LYS A 94 4.19 1.18 2.21
C LYS A 94 4.85 2.18 3.17
N PHE A 95 5.53 3.20 2.66
CA PHE A 95 6.17 4.26 3.45
C PHE A 95 5.47 5.61 3.20
N LYS A 96 5.47 6.47 4.22
CA LYS A 96 5.11 7.88 4.02
C LYS A 96 6.26 8.59 3.32
N ARG A 97 5.93 9.61 2.54
CA ARG A 97 6.94 10.45 1.89
C ARG A 97 7.87 11.07 2.95
N GLY A 98 9.17 10.85 2.81
CA GLY A 98 10.19 11.32 3.74
C GLY A 98 10.15 10.65 5.12
N GLU A 99 9.56 9.47 5.25
CA GLU A 99 9.56 8.71 6.51
C GLU A 99 11.00 8.30 6.88
N ALA A 100 11.48 8.73 8.04
CA ALA A 100 12.84 8.44 8.52
C ALA A 100 13.13 6.94 8.62
N LEU A 101 12.11 6.11 8.89
CA LEU A 101 12.22 4.65 8.94
C LEU A 101 12.78 4.06 7.64
N ALA A 102 12.59 4.73 6.50
CA ALA A 102 13.09 4.26 5.21
C ALA A 102 14.63 4.26 5.14
N GLU A 103 15.30 5.14 5.89
CA GLU A 103 16.76 5.24 5.91
C GLU A 103 17.41 4.02 6.58
N GLU A 104 16.69 3.32 7.46
CA GLU A 104 17.16 2.10 8.14
C GLU A 104 16.94 0.83 7.29
N VAL A 105 16.14 0.93 6.22
CA VAL A 105 15.79 -0.22 5.36
C VAL A 105 17.02 -0.94 4.79
N PRO A 106 18.06 -0.25 4.29
CA PRO A 106 19.23 -0.93 3.74
C PRO A 106 19.90 -1.88 4.73
N ASP A 107 20.16 -1.43 5.95
CA ASP A 107 20.90 -2.21 6.94
C ASP A 107 20.03 -3.34 7.50
N VAL A 108 18.76 -3.07 7.77
CA VAL A 108 17.80 -4.07 8.24
C VAL A 108 17.58 -5.18 7.20
N LEU A 109 17.34 -4.82 5.94
CA LEU A 109 17.10 -5.82 4.90
C LEU A 109 18.37 -6.57 4.52
N ARG A 110 19.55 -5.95 4.59
CA ARG A 110 20.84 -6.66 4.41
C ARG A 110 21.05 -7.71 5.49
N ALA A 111 20.73 -7.39 6.75
CA ALA A 111 20.74 -8.36 7.85
C ALA A 111 19.70 -9.48 7.66
N TYR A 112 18.50 -9.15 7.20
CA TYR A 112 17.46 -10.14 6.88
C TYR A 112 17.89 -11.09 5.75
N LEU A 113 18.44 -10.58 4.65
CA LEU A 113 18.91 -11.39 3.53
C LEU A 113 20.07 -12.30 3.94
N LYS A 114 20.96 -11.82 4.82
CA LYS A 114 22.02 -12.65 5.40
C LYS A 114 21.45 -13.78 6.26
N HIS A 115 20.47 -13.50 7.11
CA HIS A 115 19.76 -14.53 7.86
C HIS A 115 19.12 -15.56 6.93
N LEU A 116 18.46 -15.10 5.87
CA LEU A 116 17.78 -15.97 4.91
C LEU A 116 18.77 -16.88 4.17
N GLU A 117 19.96 -16.39 3.81
CA GLU A 117 21.03 -17.18 3.17
C GLU A 117 21.61 -18.25 4.10
N GLU A 118 21.68 -17.99 5.40
CA GLU A 118 22.21 -18.94 6.38
C GLU A 118 21.16 -19.96 6.87
N SER A 119 19.86 -19.62 6.80
CA SER A 119 18.78 -20.46 7.30
C SER A 119 18.10 -21.31 6.23
N GLU A 120 18.12 -20.88 4.97
CA GLU A 120 17.38 -21.50 3.87
C GLU A 120 18.26 -21.72 2.63
N VAL A 121 17.84 -22.60 1.73
CA VAL A 121 18.48 -22.76 0.42
C VAL A 121 17.93 -21.72 -0.55
N LEU A 122 18.76 -20.75 -0.95
CA LEU A 122 18.41 -19.71 -1.90
C LEU A 122 18.90 -20.05 -3.31
N SER A 123 17.98 -20.35 -4.22
CA SER A 123 18.33 -20.70 -5.61
C SER A 123 19.06 -19.58 -6.35
N ASN A 124 18.68 -18.33 -6.08
CA ASN A 124 19.19 -17.15 -6.79
C ASN A 124 19.89 -16.17 -5.84
N ALA A 125 20.54 -16.65 -4.76
CA ALA A 125 21.12 -15.82 -3.70
C ALA A 125 21.97 -14.63 -4.20
N PHE A 126 22.82 -14.87 -5.21
CA PHE A 126 23.65 -13.82 -5.80
C PHE A 126 22.82 -12.74 -6.48
N GLU A 127 21.84 -13.13 -7.31
CA GLU A 127 20.98 -12.20 -8.03
C GLU A 127 20.08 -11.40 -7.08
N ILE A 128 19.54 -12.05 -6.03
CA ILE A 128 18.77 -11.38 -4.98
C ILE A 128 19.61 -10.28 -4.32
N LYS A 129 20.83 -10.60 -3.87
CA LYS A 129 21.71 -9.64 -3.21
C LYS A 129 22.15 -8.52 -4.15
N GLN A 130 22.49 -8.85 -5.39
CA GLN A 130 22.85 -7.84 -6.38
C GLN A 130 21.67 -6.91 -6.68
N GLY A 131 20.49 -7.48 -6.97
CA GLY A 131 19.26 -6.72 -7.23
C GLY A 131 18.86 -5.84 -6.05
N PHE A 132 19.06 -6.32 -4.81
CA PHE A 132 18.90 -5.53 -3.60
C PHE A 132 19.84 -4.32 -3.60
N GLU A 133 21.16 -4.54 -3.64
CA GLU A 133 22.15 -3.46 -3.53
C GLU A 133 22.02 -2.42 -4.66
N THR A 134 21.69 -2.86 -5.89
CA THR A 134 21.49 -1.92 -7.01
C THR A 134 20.20 -1.12 -6.94
N THR A 135 19.22 -1.54 -6.14
CA THR A 135 17.89 -0.91 -6.05
C THR A 135 17.74 -0.01 -4.82
N ILE A 136 18.65 -0.08 -3.83
CA ILE A 136 18.57 0.70 -2.58
C ILE A 136 18.39 2.20 -2.84
N GLU A 137 19.21 2.79 -3.71
CA GLU A 137 19.16 4.24 -3.97
C GLU A 137 17.85 4.66 -4.64
N GLU A 138 17.29 3.82 -5.52
CA GLU A 138 15.97 4.05 -6.13
C GLU A 138 14.86 4.01 -5.08
N PHE A 139 14.87 3.02 -4.20
CA PHE A 139 13.91 2.91 -3.10
C PHE A 139 13.96 4.17 -2.23
N LEU A 140 15.15 4.56 -1.77
CA LEU A 140 15.34 5.74 -0.92
C LEU A 140 14.91 7.02 -1.63
N HIS A 141 15.31 7.20 -2.89
CA HIS A 141 14.88 8.35 -3.69
C HIS A 141 13.34 8.41 -3.79
N THR A 142 12.70 7.28 -4.07
CA THR A 142 11.25 7.19 -4.22
C THR A 142 10.53 7.54 -2.91
N VAL A 143 10.99 7.03 -1.77
CA VAL A 143 10.38 7.38 -0.48
C VAL A 143 10.63 8.85 -0.11
N ARG A 144 11.84 9.38 -0.35
CA ARG A 144 12.19 10.79 -0.05
C ARG A 144 11.37 11.77 -0.91
N THR A 145 11.26 11.51 -2.20
CA THR A 145 10.72 12.47 -3.18
C THR A 145 9.26 12.21 -3.58
N GLY A 146 8.78 10.97 -3.43
CA GLY A 146 7.52 10.51 -3.98
C GLY A 146 7.53 10.29 -5.50
N THR A 147 8.72 10.32 -6.14
CA THR A 147 8.89 10.07 -7.57
C THR A 147 9.83 8.90 -7.80
N ASN A 148 9.37 7.89 -8.55
CA ASN A 148 10.25 6.81 -8.99
C ASN A 148 10.99 7.26 -10.28
N PRO A 149 12.34 7.38 -10.25
CA PRO A 149 13.13 7.76 -11.42
C PRO A 149 13.13 6.69 -12.52
N HIS A 150 12.90 5.42 -12.16
CA HIS A 150 12.77 4.33 -13.13
C HIS A 150 11.29 4.11 -13.45
N GLY A 151 10.81 4.83 -14.46
CA GLY A 151 9.47 4.68 -15.04
C GLY A 151 9.24 3.35 -15.79
N HIS A 152 9.79 2.24 -15.31
CA HIS A 152 9.44 0.92 -15.80
C HIS A 152 8.18 0.47 -15.07
N GLY A 153 7.03 0.75 -15.67
CA GLY A 153 5.72 0.32 -15.19
C GLY A 153 5.57 -1.21 -15.17
N HIS A 154 6.15 -1.84 -14.16
CA HIS A 154 5.88 -3.23 -13.78
C HIS A 154 4.75 -3.34 -12.75
N HIS A 155 3.97 -2.28 -12.55
CA HIS A 155 2.57 -2.53 -12.26
C HIS A 155 2.01 -3.21 -13.50
N ALA A 156 1.66 -4.50 -13.41
CA ALA A 156 0.66 -5.04 -14.32
C ALA A 156 -0.44 -3.97 -14.40
N PRO A 157 -0.75 -3.42 -15.59
CA PRO A 157 -1.79 -2.41 -15.70
C PRO A 157 -2.97 -3.00 -14.95
N ALA A 158 -3.46 -2.31 -13.92
CA ALA A 158 -4.71 -2.70 -13.31
C ALA A 158 -5.67 -2.82 -14.49
N GLU A 159 -6.08 -4.05 -14.82
CA GLU A 159 -6.91 -4.26 -16.00
C GLU A 159 -8.07 -3.30 -15.85
N PRO A 160 -8.35 -2.44 -16.85
CA PRO A 160 -9.46 -1.51 -16.77
C PRO A 160 -10.67 -2.30 -16.32
N PHE A 161 -11.21 -1.98 -15.13
CA PHE A 161 -12.36 -2.70 -14.59
C PHE A 161 -13.50 -2.54 -15.59
N GLU A 162 -13.74 -3.57 -16.40
CA GLU A 162 -14.88 -3.60 -17.30
C GLU A 162 -16.12 -3.73 -16.43
N HIS A 163 -16.86 -2.63 -16.29
CA HIS A 163 -18.19 -2.67 -15.71
C HIS A 163 -19.05 -3.63 -16.53
N LYS A 164 -19.24 -4.87 -16.04
CA LYS A 164 -20.15 -5.86 -16.65
C LYS A 164 -21.60 -5.40 -16.64
N ALA A 165 -21.92 -4.37 -15.86
CA ALA A 165 -23.22 -3.73 -15.88
C ALA A 165 -23.29 -2.74 -17.06
N GLU A 166 -24.32 -2.91 -17.88
CA GLU A 166 -24.65 -1.96 -18.95
C GLU A 166 -24.80 -0.55 -18.35
N LYS A 167 -24.11 0.44 -18.93
CA LYS A 167 -24.18 1.82 -18.45
C LYS A 167 -25.60 2.34 -18.66
N LEU A 168 -26.39 2.40 -17.59
CA LEU A 168 -27.77 2.88 -17.62
C LEU A 168 -27.81 4.29 -18.25
N GLY A 169 -28.43 4.39 -19.43
CA GLY A 169 -28.49 5.62 -20.18
C GLY A 169 -29.30 6.69 -19.44
N ARG A 170 -28.92 7.96 -19.59
CA ARG A 170 -29.64 9.09 -18.97
C ARG A 170 -31.13 9.15 -19.37
N ASN A 171 -31.51 8.54 -20.50
CA ASN A 171 -32.89 8.43 -20.98
C ASN A 171 -33.61 7.10 -20.66
N ASP A 172 -32.92 6.09 -20.13
CA ASP A 172 -33.49 4.77 -19.82
C ASP A 172 -34.52 4.82 -18.69
N PRO A 173 -35.41 3.82 -18.58
CA PRO A 173 -36.29 3.70 -17.42
C PRO A 173 -35.47 3.59 -16.14
N CYS A 174 -35.85 4.37 -15.13
CA CYS A 174 -35.16 4.38 -13.85
C CYS A 174 -35.38 3.06 -13.12
N SER A 175 -34.30 2.45 -12.64
CA SER A 175 -34.30 1.15 -11.95
C SER A 175 -35.09 1.10 -10.63
N CYS A 176 -35.56 2.25 -10.13
CA CYS A 176 -36.38 2.34 -8.91
C CYS A 176 -37.86 1.96 -9.13
N GLY A 177 -38.26 1.52 -10.33
CA GLY A 177 -39.64 1.10 -10.63
C GLY A 177 -40.64 2.24 -10.80
N SER A 178 -40.19 3.50 -10.78
CA SER A 178 -41.08 4.67 -10.87
C SER A 178 -41.70 4.91 -12.27
N GLY A 179 -41.29 4.15 -13.28
CA GLY A 179 -41.69 4.34 -14.69
C GLY A 179 -41.14 5.61 -15.34
N LYS A 180 -40.33 6.41 -14.63
CA LYS A 180 -39.74 7.66 -15.14
C LYS A 180 -38.38 7.39 -15.79
N LYS A 181 -37.97 8.23 -16.75
CA LYS A 181 -36.59 8.22 -17.30
C LYS A 181 -35.57 8.55 -16.21
N TYR A 182 -34.39 7.94 -16.23
CA TYR A 182 -33.33 8.07 -15.21
C TYR A 182 -33.01 9.55 -14.91
N LYS A 183 -32.82 10.39 -15.94
CA LYS A 183 -32.58 11.84 -15.78
C LYS A 183 -33.67 12.64 -15.09
N LYS A 184 -34.91 12.12 -15.07
CA LYS A 184 -36.05 12.77 -14.42
C LYS A 184 -36.31 12.21 -13.01
N CYS A 185 -35.49 11.26 -12.57
CA CYS A 185 -35.60 10.59 -11.27
C CYS A 185 -34.23 10.62 -10.58
N HIS A 186 -33.56 9.48 -10.43
CA HIS A 186 -32.29 9.37 -9.71
C HIS A 186 -31.12 10.08 -10.41
N GLY A 187 -31.19 10.29 -11.73
CA GLY A 187 -30.21 11.05 -12.51
C GLY A 187 -30.51 12.56 -12.65
N LYS A 188 -31.42 13.11 -11.82
CA LYS A 188 -31.79 14.54 -11.88
C LYS A 188 -30.70 15.45 -11.30
N ASN A 189 -29.85 14.94 -10.41
CA ASN A 189 -28.73 15.64 -9.78
C ASN A 189 -27.41 14.83 -9.83
N ALA A 190 -27.34 13.82 -10.69
CA ALA A 190 -26.12 13.05 -10.95
C ALA A 190 -25.25 13.76 -11.99
#